data_AF-A0A7S2KY43-F1
#
_entry.id   AF-A0A7S2KY43-F1
#
_cell.length_a   1.000
_cell.length_b   1.000
_cell.length_c   1.000
_cell.angle_alpha   90.00
_cell.angle_beta   90.00
_cell.angle_gamma   90.00
#
_symmetry.space_group_name_H-M   'P 1'
#
loop_
_entity.id
_entity.type
_entity.pdbx_description
1 polymer ?
#
loop_
_entity_poly.entity_id
_entity_poly.type
_entity_poly.pdbx_seq_one_letter_code
_entity_poly.pdbx_strand_id
1 'polypeptide(L)'
;WSEVQAAFAADPQWQQLPWYPGGLAWVRHAAAMDAPLQTRLGELNKTYALRLQDTASLVPALLLDAGADDLVLDMAAAPGGKSLQILELMAAKAGGDPGSAVKGAIVANDGDAER
;
A
#
# COMPACT_ATOMS: atom_id res chain seq x y z
N TRP A 1 9.31 5.73 -9.65
CA TRP A 1 8.27 4.69 -9.58
C TRP A 1 8.31 3.73 -10.77
N SER A 2 8.31 4.23 -12.01
CA SER A 2 8.49 3.40 -13.22
C SER A 2 9.72 2.49 -13.17
N GLU A 3 10.85 2.98 -12.64
CA GLU A 3 12.08 2.19 -12.48
C GLU A 3 11.91 1.00 -11.53
N VAL A 4 11.15 1.14 -10.44
CA VAL A 4 10.90 0.05 -9.47
C VAL A 4 10.02 -1.02 -10.09
N GLN A 5 8.97 -0.61 -10.81
CA GLN A 5 8.12 -1.55 -11.54
C GLN A 5 8.88 -2.28 -12.65
N ALA A 6 9.75 -1.58 -13.38
CA ALA A 6 10.61 -2.18 -14.39
C ALA A 6 11.57 -3.20 -13.76
N ALA A 7 12.13 -2.89 -12.59
CA ALA A 7 13.01 -3.81 -11.86
C ALA A 7 12.26 -5.08 -11.42
N PHE A 8 11.04 -4.96 -10.87
CA PHE A 8 10.23 -6.14 -10.51
C PHE A 8 9.80 -6.94 -11.74
N ALA A 9 9.44 -6.28 -12.85
CA ALA A 9 9.08 -6.95 -14.09
C ALA A 9 10.25 -7.72 -14.73
N ALA A 10 11.48 -7.26 -14.52
CA ALA A 10 12.68 -7.88 -15.08
C ALA A 10 13.15 -9.13 -14.30
N ASP A 11 12.74 -9.28 -13.04
CA ASP A 11 13.09 -10.41 -12.18
C ASP A 11 11.92 -11.41 -12.10
N PRO A 12 12.06 -12.63 -12.66
CA PRO A 12 10.99 -13.63 -12.72
C PRO A 12 10.54 -14.15 -11.34
N GLN A 13 11.29 -13.85 -10.28
CA GLN A 13 10.88 -14.17 -8.92
C GLN A 13 9.75 -13.27 -8.40
N TRP A 14 9.52 -12.13 -9.04
CA TRP A 14 8.41 -11.24 -8.76
C TRP A 14 7.26 -11.48 -9.73
N GLN A 15 6.05 -11.55 -9.18
CA GLN A 15 4.82 -11.73 -9.92
C GLN A 15 3.88 -10.58 -9.59
N GLN A 16 3.40 -9.89 -10.61
CA GLN A 16 2.39 -8.86 -10.43
C GLN A 16 1.06 -9.49 -10.00
N LEU A 17 0.36 -8.86 -9.06
CA LEU A 17 -0.98 -9.29 -8.65
C LEU A 17 -2.01 -8.72 -9.64
N PRO A 18 -2.63 -9.54 -10.49
CA PRO A 18 -3.47 -9.05 -11.60
C PRO A 18 -4.77 -8.39 -11.15
N TRP A 19 -5.21 -8.68 -9.92
CA TRP A 19 -6.42 -8.13 -9.33
C TRP A 19 -6.17 -6.81 -8.57
N TYR A 20 -4.91 -6.41 -8.36
CA TYR A 20 -4.63 -5.15 -7.67
C TYR A 20 -4.68 -3.97 -8.65
N PRO A 21 -5.41 -2.88 -8.35
CA PRO A 21 -5.56 -1.75 -9.27
C PRO A 21 -4.23 -1.13 -9.72
N GLY A 22 -4.18 -0.72 -10.98
CA GLY A 22 -3.02 -0.02 -11.55
C GLY A 22 -1.74 -0.87 -11.68
N GLY A 23 -1.81 -2.18 -11.41
CA GLY A 23 -0.64 -3.06 -11.47
C GLY A 23 0.43 -2.69 -10.43
N LEU A 24 0.00 -2.11 -9.30
CA LEU A 24 0.90 -1.54 -8.29
C LEU A 24 1.36 -2.55 -7.24
N ALA A 25 0.76 -3.74 -7.18
CA ALA A 25 1.14 -4.76 -6.21
C ALA A 25 1.83 -5.95 -6.86
N TRP A 26 2.88 -6.42 -6.19
CA TRP A 26 3.74 -7.50 -6.62
C TRP A 26 4.01 -8.45 -5.45
N VAL A 27 4.14 -9.73 -5.74
CA VAL A 27 4.44 -10.78 -4.77
C VAL A 27 5.70 -11.53 -5.19
N ARG A 28 6.48 -11.98 -4.21
CA ARG A 28 7.61 -12.90 -4.43
C ARG A 28 7.38 -14.14 -3.59
N HIS A 29 7.23 -15.29 -4.26
CA HIS A 29 6.98 -16.56 -3.58
C HIS A 29 8.30 -17.15 -3.03
N ALA A 30 8.50 -17.01 -1.71
CA ALA A 30 9.35 -17.82 -0.83
C ALA A 30 10.75 -18.25 -1.32
N ALA A 31 11.39 -17.52 -2.22
CA ALA A 31 12.83 -17.56 -2.38
C ALA A 31 13.46 -16.76 -1.24
N ALA A 32 14.53 -17.27 -0.64
CA ALA A 32 15.32 -16.50 0.32
C ALA A 32 15.69 -15.15 -0.33
N MET A 33 15.22 -14.07 0.28
CA MET A 33 15.63 -12.74 -0.13
C MET A 33 17.05 -12.53 0.37
N ASP A 34 17.95 -12.16 -0.53
CA ASP A 34 19.30 -11.81 -0.10
C ASP A 34 19.26 -10.58 0.83
N ALA A 35 20.25 -10.50 1.72
CA ALA A 35 20.33 -9.44 2.73
C ALA A 35 20.37 -8.02 2.12
N PRO A 36 21.07 -7.76 1.00
CA PRO A 36 21.02 -6.46 0.33
C PRO A 36 19.61 -6.05 -0.12
N LEU A 37 18.88 -6.93 -0.80
CA LEU A 37 17.52 -6.67 -1.26
C LEU A 37 16.57 -6.48 -0.08
N GLN A 38 16.68 -7.31 0.96
CA GLN A 38 15.89 -7.17 2.18
C GLN A 38 16.11 -5.80 2.84
N THR A 39 17.37 -5.37 2.93
CA THR A 39 17.74 -4.06 3.48
C THR A 39 17.12 -2.95 2.63
N ARG A 40 17.26 -3.03 1.30
CA ARG A 40 16.75 -2.03 0.37
C ARG A 40 15.23 -1.90 0.42
N LEU A 41 14.49 -3.02 0.40
CA LEU A 41 13.04 -3.00 0.53
C LEU A 41 12.60 -2.46 1.91
N GLY A 42 13.35 -2.77 2.96
CA GLY A 42 13.14 -2.21 4.30
C GLY A 42 13.29 -0.68 4.33
N GLU A 43 14.29 -0.12 3.66
CA GLU A 43 14.47 1.33 3.51
C GLU A 43 13.30 1.97 2.76
N LEU A 44 12.92 1.39 1.61
CA LEU A 44 11.81 1.92 0.80
C LEU A 44 10.47 1.83 1.55
N ASN A 45 10.27 0.79 2.35
CA ASN A 45 9.09 0.65 3.20
C ASN A 45 9.02 1.71 4.31
N LYS A 46 10.18 2.13 4.85
CA LYS A 46 10.28 3.19 5.87
C LYS A 46 10.04 4.59 5.30
N THR A 47 10.41 4.83 4.04
CA THR A 47 10.17 6.11 3.37
C THR A 47 8.80 6.19 2.70
N TYR A 48 7.96 5.17 2.85
CA TYR A 48 6.67 5.03 2.16
C TYR A 48 6.79 5.05 0.63
N ALA A 49 8.00 4.78 0.12
CA ALA A 49 8.27 4.63 -1.30
C ALA A 49 7.85 3.27 -1.84
N LEU A 50 7.39 2.35 -0.97
CA LEU A 50 6.58 1.17 -1.25
C LEU A 50 6.04 0.66 0.10
N ARG A 51 5.15 -0.33 0.10
CA ARG A 51 4.72 -1.01 1.32
C ARG A 51 4.88 -2.51 1.20
N LEU A 52 5.49 -3.12 2.21
CA LEU A 52 5.51 -4.57 2.37
C LEU A 52 4.30 -5.00 3.18
N GLN A 53 3.43 -5.81 2.58
CA GLN A 53 2.21 -6.31 3.21
C GLN A 53 1.96 -7.76 2.79
N ASP A 54 1.24 -8.49 3.63
CA ASP A 54 0.67 -9.77 3.23
C ASP A 54 -0.37 -9.56 2.11
N THR A 55 -0.37 -10.44 1.12
CA THR A 55 -1.24 -10.33 -0.05
C THR A 55 -2.73 -10.31 0.32
N ALA A 56 -3.16 -11.10 1.30
CA ALA A 56 -4.55 -11.11 1.75
C ALA A 56 -4.92 -9.83 2.51
N SER A 57 -3.95 -9.16 3.14
CA SER A 57 -4.17 -7.87 3.82
C SER A 57 -4.53 -6.73 2.87
N LEU A 58 -4.31 -6.88 1.57
CA LEU A 58 -4.67 -5.86 0.56
C LEU A 58 -6.17 -5.83 0.27
N VAL A 59 -6.87 -6.94 0.48
CA VAL A 59 -8.28 -7.13 0.09
C VAL A 59 -9.25 -6.23 0.88
N PRO A 60 -9.14 -6.08 2.23
CA PRO A 60 -10.10 -5.29 2.99
C PRO A 60 -10.22 -3.83 2.52
N ALA A 61 -9.10 -3.17 2.19
CA ALA A 61 -9.12 -1.78 1.73
C ALA A 61 -9.78 -1.63 0.35
N LEU A 62 -9.60 -2.62 -0.53
CA LEU A 62 -10.26 -2.66 -1.84
C LEU A 62 -11.77 -2.88 -1.69
N LEU A 63 -12.18 -3.76 -0.78
CA LEU A 63 -13.60 -4.05 -0.55
C LEU A 63 -14.34 -2.90 0.14
N LEU A 64 -13.64 -2.14 1.01
CA LEU A 64 -14.19 -0.94 1.64
C LEU A 64 -14.58 0.13 0.61
N ASP A 65 -13.85 0.18 -0.51
CA ASP A 65 -14.11 1.06 -1.66
C ASP A 65 -14.32 2.55 -1.31
N ALA A 66 -13.61 3.05 -0.29
CA ALA A 66 -13.74 4.43 0.18
C ALA A 66 -13.51 5.45 -0.96
N GLY A 67 -14.40 6.43 -1.07
CA GLY A 67 -14.35 7.54 -2.02
C GLY A 67 -13.48 8.69 -1.51
N ALA A 68 -13.14 9.62 -2.41
CA ALA A 68 -12.30 10.78 -2.10
C ALA A 68 -12.91 11.75 -1.08
N ASP A 69 -14.23 11.70 -0.89
CA ASP A 69 -14.99 12.58 0.00
C ASP A 69 -15.50 11.87 1.27
N ASP A 70 -15.18 10.58 1.45
CA ASP A 70 -15.69 9.77 2.55
C ASP A 70 -14.94 10.02 3.87
N LEU A 71 -15.65 9.81 4.98
CA LEU A 71 -15.05 9.73 6.32
C LEU A 71 -14.89 8.27 6.72
N VAL A 72 -13.65 7.82 6.87
CA VAL A 72 -13.30 6.43 7.17
C VAL A 72 -12.77 6.31 8.60
N LEU A 73 -13.24 5.31 9.34
CA LEU A 73 -12.68 4.91 10.64
C LEU A 73 -11.96 3.58 10.49
N ASP A 74 -10.65 3.58 10.71
CA ASP A 74 -9.86 2.37 10.92
C ASP A 74 -9.76 2.12 12.43
N MET A 75 -10.51 1.13 12.93
CA MET A 75 -10.65 0.88 14.36
C MET A 75 -9.43 0.20 15.00
N ALA A 76 -8.58 -0.45 14.19
CA ALA A 76 -7.43 -1.23 14.62
C ALA A 76 -6.26 -0.93 13.68
N ALA A 77 -5.77 0.30 13.77
CA ALA A 77 -4.92 0.88 12.77
C ALA A 77 -3.50 0.33 12.80
N ALA A 78 -2.90 0.02 13.96
CA ALA A 78 -1.50 -0.38 14.04
C ALA A 78 -1.28 -1.73 13.33
N PRO A 79 -0.21 -1.87 12.50
CA PRO A 79 0.91 -0.93 12.29
C PRO A 79 0.72 0.10 11.15
N GLY A 80 -0.50 0.33 10.67
CA GLY A 80 -0.88 1.42 9.76
C GLY A 80 -0.96 1.04 8.28
N GLY A 81 -0.74 -0.24 7.94
CA GLY A 81 -0.70 -0.69 6.54
C GLY A 81 -2.02 -0.47 5.78
N LYS A 82 -3.15 -0.78 6.42
CA LYS A 82 -4.48 -0.63 5.81
C LYS A 82 -4.91 0.83 5.74
N SER A 83 -4.65 1.61 6.80
CA SER A 83 -4.98 3.03 6.84
C SER A 83 -4.29 3.79 5.70
N LEU A 84 -3.00 3.51 5.47
CA LEU A 84 -2.25 4.09 4.34
C LEU A 84 -2.81 3.63 2.99
N GLN A 85 -3.11 2.35 2.84
CA GLN A 85 -3.68 1.81 1.60
C GLN A 85 -5.04 2.46 1.27
N ILE A 86 -5.90 2.65 2.26
CA ILE A 86 -7.17 3.35 2.10
C ILE A 86 -6.94 4.79 1.64
N LEU A 87 -6.02 5.51 2.30
CA LEU A 87 -5.68 6.89 1.95
C LEU A 87 -5.17 7.02 0.51
N GLU A 88 -4.31 6.09 0.07
CA GLU A 88 -3.81 6.03 -1.31
C GLU A 88 -4.95 5.79 -2.32
N LEU A 89 -5.89 4.90 -2.02
CA LEU A 89 -7.05 4.63 -2.88
C LEU A 89 -7.99 5.84 -2.97
N MET A 90 -8.25 6.51 -1.84
CA MET A 90 -9.05 7.73 -1.81
C MET A 90 -8.39 8.85 -2.64
N ALA A 91 -7.08 9.03 -2.51
CA ALA A 91 -6.31 10.01 -3.27
C ALA A 91 -6.33 9.71 -4.79
N ALA A 92 -6.21 8.44 -5.18
CA ALA A 92 -6.29 8.03 -6.58
C ALA A 92 -7.66 8.36 -7.19
N LYS A 93 -8.75 8.22 -6.43
CA LYS A 93 -10.11 8.57 -6.88
C LYS A 93 -10.36 10.07 -6.98
N ALA A 94 -9.58 10.89 -6.26
CA ALA A 94 -9.68 12.35 -6.33
C ALA A 94 -9.15 12.93 -7.66
N GLY A 95 -8.50 12.12 -8.50
CA GLY A 95 -7.95 12.55 -9.79
C GLY A 95 -6.43 12.69 -9.82
N GLY A 96 -5.73 12.40 -8.71
CA GLY A 96 -4.28 12.31 -8.66
C GLY A 96 -3.51 13.62 -8.89
N ASP A 97 -4.20 14.72 -9.19
CA ASP A 97 -3.57 16.02 -9.43
C ASP A 97 -3.22 16.72 -8.11
N PRO A 98 -2.04 17.34 -8.00
CA PRO A 98 -1.70 18.22 -6.88
C PRO A 98 -2.61 19.47 -6.89
N GLY A 99 -3.81 19.35 -6.32
CA GLY A 99 -4.82 20.41 -6.32
C GLY A 99 -6.27 19.90 -6.35
N SER A 100 -6.51 18.65 -6.75
CA SER A 100 -7.80 18.00 -6.53
C SER A 100 -7.99 17.77 -5.03
N ALA A 101 -8.88 18.55 -4.42
CA ALA A 101 -9.10 18.48 -2.99
C ALA A 101 -9.78 17.16 -2.62
N VAL A 102 -9.04 16.26 -1.98
CA VAL A 102 -9.61 15.18 -1.15
C VAL A 102 -10.37 15.87 -0.02
N LYS A 103 -11.70 15.74 0.02
CA LYS A 103 -12.52 16.33 1.10
C LYS A 103 -12.81 15.34 2.22
N GLY A 104 -12.53 14.07 1.98
CA GLY A 104 -12.65 13.00 2.94
C GLY A 104 -11.52 13.00 3.97
N ALA A 105 -11.63 12.09 4.93
CA ALA A 105 -10.63 11.90 5.97
C ALA A 105 -10.62 10.45 6.46
N ILE A 106 -9.47 10.03 6.99
CA ILE A 106 -9.36 8.77 7.72
C ILE A 106 -8.97 9.03 9.17
N VAL A 107 -9.69 8.40 10.09
CA VAL A 107 -9.35 8.34 11.52
C VAL A 107 -8.76 6.97 11.79
N ALA A 108 -7.45 6.94 12.06
CA ALA A 108 -6.72 5.74 12.41
C ALA A 108 -6.67 5.60 13.94
N ASN A 109 -7.50 4.72 14.48
CA ASN A 109 -7.57 4.42 15.91
C ASN A 109 -6.84 3.11 16.19
N ASP A 110 -6.06 3.08 17.26
CA ASP A 110 -5.62 1.82 17.87
C ASP A 110 -5.98 1.81 19.36
N GLY A 111 -6.43 0.66 19.84
CA GLY A 111 -6.80 0.48 21.25
C GLY A 111 -5.59 0.27 22.16
N ASP A 112 -4.44 -0.06 21.58
CA ASP A 112 -3.18 -0.28 22.27
C ASP A 112 -2.25 0.93 22.06
N ALA A 113 -2.02 1.69 23.13
CA ALA A 113 -1.17 2.89 23.07
C ALA A 113 0.32 2.58 22.87
N GLU A 114 0.74 1.32 23.06
CA GLU A 114 2.15 0.92 22.95
C GLU A 114 2.53 0.42 21.53
N ARG A 115 1.59 0.44 20.57
CA ARG A 115 1.79 -0.09 19.20
C ARG A 115 2.06 0.96 18.13
#